data_AF-A0A1Z2SL80-F1
#
_entry.id   AF-A0A1Z2SL80-F1
#
_cell.length_a   1.000
_cell.length_b   1.000
_cell.length_c   1.000
_cell.angle_alpha   90.00
_cell.angle_beta   90.00
_cell.angle_gamma   90.00
#
_symmetry.space_group_name_H-M   'P 1'
#
loop_
_entity.id
_entity.type
_entity.pdbx_description
1 polymer ?
#
loop_
_entity_poly.entity_id
_entity_poly.type
_entity_poly.pdbx_seq_one_letter_code
_entity_poly.pdbx_strand_id
1 'polypeptide(L)'
;MTMQNHWLKKAAFLLHQASEHLFACTLLTCTNYLPKSHNIEKLGKLCVQVDAEFATIFPLDNKFHRRCFRRLQRAYIEARYSEHYEITVEELTYLEGEVQKLKGLVEQVCLGRGQS
;
A
#
# COMPACT_ATOMS: atom_id res chain seq x y z
N MET A 1 16.86 14.85 15.21
CA MET A 1 16.35 13.97 14.14
C MET A 1 17.29 14.10 12.93
N THR A 2 18.00 13.05 12.52
CA THR A 2 18.94 13.11 11.39
C THR A 2 18.19 13.26 10.05
N MET A 3 18.75 13.97 9.07
CA MET A 3 18.09 14.18 7.76
C MET A 3 17.67 12.86 7.09
N GLN A 4 18.48 11.81 7.24
CA GLN A 4 18.20 10.48 6.68
C GLN A 4 16.90 9.89 7.25
N ASN A 5 16.67 9.98 8.56
CA ASN A 5 15.45 9.48 9.17
C ASN A 5 14.21 10.22 8.63
N HIS A 6 14.30 11.54 8.44
CA HIS A 6 13.20 12.33 7.87
C HIS A 6 12.79 11.82 6.47
N TRP A 7 13.76 11.53 5.60
CA TRP A 7 13.50 11.00 4.27
C TRP A 7 12.87 9.61 4.29
N LEU A 8 13.30 8.73 5.20
CA LEU A 8 12.70 7.40 5.34
C LEU A 8 11.23 7.46 5.78
N LYS A 9 10.89 8.33 6.75
CA LYS A 9 9.48 8.54 7.15
C LYS A 9 8.65 9.07 5.98
N LYS A 10 9.19 10.05 5.24
CA LYS A 10 8.51 10.64 4.08
C LYS A 10 8.30 9.60 2.97
N ALA A 11 9.30 8.76 2.69
CA ALA A 11 9.18 7.70 1.70
C ALA A 11 8.10 6.68 2.10
N ALA A 12 8.07 6.24 3.37
CA ALA A 12 7.04 5.33 3.86
C ALA A 12 5.62 5.94 3.76
N PHE A 13 5.48 7.24 4.04
CA PHE A 13 4.23 7.96 3.85
C PHE A 13 3.79 7.97 2.37
N LEU A 14 4.72 8.24 1.44
CA LEU A 14 4.44 8.24 0.01
C LEU A 14 4.06 6.84 -0.50
N LEU A 15 4.73 5.78 -0.02
CA LEU A 15 4.35 4.40 -0.36
C LEU A 15 2.94 4.05 0.14
N HIS A 16 2.56 4.53 1.34
CA HIS A 16 1.20 4.35 1.83
C HIS A 16 0.19 5.04 0.91
N GLN A 17 0.42 6.32 0.59
CA GLN A 17 -0.45 7.09 -0.30
C GLN A 17 -0.53 6.45 -1.70
N ALA A 18 0.57 5.96 -2.25
CA ALA A 18 0.56 5.24 -3.52
C ALA A 18 -0.30 3.98 -3.45
N SER A 19 -0.14 3.17 -2.40
CA SER A 19 -0.95 1.96 -2.19
C SER A 19 -2.44 2.26 -2.10
N GLU A 20 -2.79 3.31 -1.34
CA GLU A 20 -4.16 3.77 -1.18
C GLU A 20 -4.78 4.18 -2.53
N HIS A 21 -4.10 5.02 -3.30
CA HIS A 21 -4.58 5.46 -4.62
C HIS A 21 -4.72 4.30 -5.61
N LEU A 22 -3.79 3.33 -5.57
CA LEU A 22 -3.82 2.15 -6.42
C LEU A 22 -5.05 1.28 -6.13
N PHE A 23 -5.31 0.96 -4.85
CA PHE A 23 -6.53 0.24 -4.49
C PHE A 23 -7.79 1.04 -4.81
N ALA A 24 -7.79 2.35 -4.56
CA ALA A 24 -8.93 3.21 -4.89
C ALA A 24 -9.22 3.23 -6.40
N CYS A 25 -8.18 3.28 -7.23
CA CYS A 25 -8.30 3.22 -8.69
C CYS A 25 -8.98 1.91 -9.12
N THR A 26 -8.51 0.76 -8.62
CA THR A 26 -9.16 -0.53 -8.91
C THR A 26 -10.63 -0.52 -8.50
N LEU A 27 -10.96 -0.09 -7.28
CA LEU A 27 -12.34 -0.11 -6.80
C LEU A 27 -13.25 0.81 -7.61
N LEU A 28 -12.80 2.03 -7.94
CA LEU A 28 -13.56 2.96 -8.76
C LEU A 28 -13.77 2.43 -10.19
N THR A 29 -12.70 1.97 -10.84
CA THR A 29 -12.79 1.44 -12.22
C THR A 29 -13.63 0.16 -12.28
N CYS A 30 -13.56 -0.69 -11.27
CA CYS A 30 -14.16 -2.02 -11.31
C CYS A 30 -15.57 -2.08 -10.71
N THR A 31 -15.89 -1.21 -9.75
CA THR A 31 -17.14 -1.32 -8.99
C THR A 31 -17.92 -0.02 -8.95
N ASN A 32 -17.35 1.08 -9.46
CA ASN A 32 -17.89 2.43 -9.35
C ASN A 32 -18.18 2.86 -7.90
N TYR A 33 -17.50 2.22 -6.94
CA TYR A 33 -17.66 2.43 -5.51
C TYR A 33 -16.30 2.58 -4.85
N LEU A 34 -16.15 3.61 -4.02
CA LEU A 34 -15.00 3.80 -3.14
C LEU A 34 -15.51 4.00 -1.71
N PRO A 35 -15.19 3.11 -0.76
CA PRO A 35 -15.53 3.35 0.65
C PRO A 35 -14.76 4.57 1.19
N LYS A 36 -15.38 5.31 2.11
CA LYS A 36 -14.70 6.38 2.85
C LYS A 36 -13.74 5.80 3.91
N SER A 37 -12.62 5.23 3.46
CA SER A 37 -11.61 4.65 4.35
C SER A 37 -10.21 4.79 3.79
N HIS A 38 -9.30 5.35 4.59
CA HIS A 38 -7.86 5.41 4.31
C HIS A 38 -7.11 4.14 4.76
N ASN A 39 -7.83 3.07 5.11
CA ASN A 39 -7.22 1.84 5.60
C ASN A 39 -6.90 0.91 4.43
N ILE A 40 -5.63 0.86 4.05
CA ILE A 40 -5.11 0.02 2.95
C ILE A 40 -5.41 -1.48 3.11
N GLU A 41 -5.58 -1.99 4.33
CA GLU A 41 -5.97 -3.40 4.54
C GLU A 41 -7.44 -3.63 4.17
N LYS A 42 -8.33 -2.68 4.51
CA LYS A 42 -9.74 -2.75 4.12
C LYS A 42 -9.89 -2.59 2.61
N LEU A 43 -9.17 -1.63 2.02
CA LEU A 43 -9.15 -1.42 0.57
C LEU A 43 -8.62 -2.65 -0.17
N GLY A 44 -7.53 -3.25 0.30
CA GLY A 44 -6.98 -4.48 -0.25
C GLY A 44 -7.98 -5.64 -0.21
N LYS A 45 -8.66 -5.86 0.93
CA LYS A 45 -9.72 -6.90 1.04
C LYS A 45 -10.86 -6.72 0.05
N LEU A 46 -11.24 -5.48 -0.25
CA LEU A 46 -12.26 -5.20 -1.27
C LEU A 46 -11.72 -5.47 -2.68
N CYS A 47 -10.45 -5.15 -2.95
CA CYS A 47 -9.82 -5.48 -4.23
C CYS A 47 -9.69 -7.00 -4.44
N VAL A 48 -9.51 -7.80 -3.37
CA VAL A 48 -9.56 -9.27 -3.45
C VAL A 48 -10.92 -9.78 -3.95
N GLN A 49 -12.01 -9.06 -3.66
CA GLN A 49 -13.34 -9.40 -4.19
C GLN A 49 -13.51 -9.02 -5.66
N VAL A 50 -12.69 -8.10 -6.16
CA VAL A 50 -12.63 -7.71 -7.58
C VAL A 50 -11.81 -8.71 -8.38
N ASP A 51 -10.62 -9.07 -7.87
CA ASP A 51 -9.72 -10.07 -8.44
C ASP A 51 -8.95 -10.77 -7.32
N ALA A 52 -8.95 -12.10 -7.31
CA ALA A 52 -8.29 -12.89 -6.27
C ALA A 52 -6.77 -12.71 -6.24
N GLU A 53 -6.15 -12.28 -7.35
CA GLU A 53 -4.70 -12.05 -7.44
C GLU A 53 -4.24 -10.93 -6.49
N PHE A 54 -5.14 -10.01 -6.08
CA PHE A 54 -4.82 -9.00 -5.06
C PHE A 54 -4.45 -9.61 -3.70
N ALA A 55 -4.82 -10.86 -3.43
CA ALA A 55 -4.44 -11.55 -2.19
C ALA A 55 -2.92 -11.85 -2.12
N THR A 56 -2.22 -11.77 -3.25
CA THR A 56 -0.76 -11.97 -3.33
C THR A 56 0.03 -10.71 -2.93
N ILE A 57 -0.64 -9.55 -2.85
CA ILE A 57 0.00 -8.27 -2.53
C ILE A 57 0.09 -8.08 -1.01
N PHE A 58 1.26 -7.66 -0.52
CA PHE A 58 1.57 -7.53 0.90
C PHE A 58 1.38 -8.84 1.68
N PRO A 59 2.06 -9.94 1.29
CA PRO A 59 1.92 -11.23 1.93
C PRO A 59 2.26 -11.15 3.42
N LEU A 60 1.45 -11.75 4.29
CA LEU A 60 1.60 -11.66 5.74
C LEU A 60 2.25 -12.91 6.36
N ASP A 61 3.05 -13.63 5.59
CA ASP A 61 3.48 -14.99 5.89
C ASP A 61 4.50 -15.05 7.03
N ASN A 62 5.46 -14.13 7.03
CA ASN A 62 6.54 -14.10 8.02
C ASN A 62 6.47 -12.84 8.92
N LYS A 63 7.27 -12.86 10.00
CA LYS A 63 7.31 -11.76 10.97
C LYS A 63 7.78 -10.44 10.35
N PHE A 64 8.71 -10.50 9.40
CA PHE A 64 9.25 -9.32 8.72
C PHE A 64 8.17 -8.65 7.86
N HIS A 65 7.46 -9.38 7.00
CA HIS A 65 6.40 -8.82 6.17
C HIS A 65 5.27 -8.22 7.00
N ARG A 66 4.82 -8.90 8.06
CA ARG A 66 3.82 -8.37 9.00
C ARG A 66 4.29 -7.06 9.66
N ARG A 67 5.58 -6.96 9.99
CA ARG A 67 6.17 -5.74 10.54
C ARG A 67 6.18 -4.62 9.51
N CYS A 68 6.67 -4.89 8.30
CA CYS A 68 6.67 -3.94 7.18
C CYS A 68 5.27 -3.39 6.90
N PHE A 69 4.27 -4.27 6.78
CA PHE A 69 2.90 -3.86 6.49
C PHE A 69 2.31 -2.98 7.61
N ARG A 70 2.54 -3.32 8.89
CA ARG A 70 2.14 -2.46 10.02
C ARG A 70 2.84 -1.09 9.99
N ARG A 71 4.12 -1.05 9.61
CA ARG A 71 4.86 0.21 9.46
C ARG A 71 4.30 1.05 8.32
N LEU A 72 3.93 0.42 7.20
CA LEU A 72 3.25 1.08 6.09
C LEU A 72 1.89 1.65 6.53
N GLN A 73 1.05 0.86 7.21
CA GLN A 73 -0.25 1.31 7.72
C GLN A 73 -0.12 2.54 8.65
N ARG A 74 0.83 2.49 9.60
CA ARG A 74 1.07 3.58 10.55
C ARG A 74 1.64 4.83 9.88
N ALA A 75 2.32 4.70 8.74
CA ALA A 75 2.99 5.81 8.07
C ALA A 75 2.05 6.97 7.71
N TYR A 76 0.78 6.68 7.37
CA TYR A 76 -0.21 7.70 6.99
C TYR A 76 -0.41 8.80 8.05
N ILE A 77 -0.44 8.39 9.32
CA ILE A 77 -0.65 9.28 10.47
C ILE A 77 0.69 9.62 11.09
N GLU A 78 1.53 8.61 11.36
CA GLU A 78 2.67 8.78 12.25
C GLU A 78 3.91 9.37 11.57
N ALA A 79 4.08 9.22 10.25
CA ALA A 79 5.29 9.69 9.58
C ALA A 79 5.48 11.22 9.68
N ARG A 80 4.38 11.97 9.84
CA ARG A 80 4.38 13.44 9.94
C ARG A 80 4.41 13.98 11.36
N TYR A 81 3.88 13.23 12.33
CA TYR A 81 3.62 13.74 13.69
C TYR A 81 4.35 12.96 14.79
N SER A 82 4.81 11.73 14.51
CA SER A 82 5.41 10.87 15.54
C SER A 82 6.93 10.89 15.45
N GLU A 83 7.57 11.32 16.54
CA GLU A 83 9.01 11.18 16.71
C GLU A 83 9.44 9.70 16.77
N HIS A 84 8.58 8.83 17.31
CA HIS A 84 8.80 7.39 17.50
C HIS A 84 8.50 6.53 16.26
N TYR A 85 8.07 7.13 15.15
CA TYR A 85 7.94 6.37 13.91
C TYR A 85 9.34 6.03 13.37
N GLU A 86 9.63 4.74 13.26
CA GLU A 86 10.88 4.22 12.76
C GLU A 86 10.62 3.21 11.65
N ILE A 87 11.40 3.31 10.59
CA ILE A 87 11.43 2.37 9.48
C ILE A 87 12.87 2.30 8.97
N THR A 88 13.32 1.10 8.67
CA THR A 88 14.66 0.85 8.12
C THR A 88 14.66 0.92 6.60
N VAL A 89 15.84 1.09 6.00
CA VAL A 89 16.01 1.06 4.54
C VAL A 89 15.56 -0.29 3.98
N GLU A 90 15.91 -1.39 4.64
CA GLU A 90 15.51 -2.75 4.23
C GLU A 90 13.99 -2.93 4.17
N GLU A 91 13.28 -2.46 5.22
CA GLU A 91 11.81 -2.49 5.24
C GLU A 91 11.21 -1.62 4.15
N LEU A 92 11.80 -0.44 3.89
CA LEU A 92 11.34 0.47 2.85
C LEU A 92 11.52 -0.12 1.46
N THR A 93 12.67 -0.72 1.16
CA THR A 93 12.95 -1.40 -0.12
C THR A 93 12.01 -2.57 -0.35
N TYR A 94 11.71 -3.35 0.69
CA TYR A 94 10.69 -4.40 0.61
C TYR A 94 9.31 -3.81 0.26
N LEU A 95 8.88 -2.75 0.95
CA LEU A 95 7.58 -2.11 0.71
C LEU A 95 7.49 -1.51 -0.69
N GLU A 96 8.57 -0.91 -1.19
CA GLU A 96 8.64 -0.41 -2.56
C GLU A 96 8.39 -1.54 -3.57
N GLY A 97 9.05 -2.69 -3.41
CA GLY A 97 8.84 -3.85 -4.26
C GLY A 97 7.39 -4.33 -4.27
N GLU A 98 6.74 -4.37 -3.11
CA GLU A 98 5.33 -4.74 -3.00
C GLU A 98 4.40 -3.70 -3.66
N VAL A 99 4.69 -2.41 -3.53
CA VAL A 99 3.91 -1.35 -4.19
C VAL A 99 4.08 -1.40 -5.72
N GLN A 100 5.26 -1.75 -6.24
CA GLN A 100 5.46 -1.95 -7.67
C GLN A 100 4.66 -3.15 -8.20
N LYS A 101 4.62 -4.26 -7.46
CA LYS A 101 3.75 -5.41 -7.81
C LYS A 101 2.28 -5.01 -7.81
N LEU A 102 1.84 -4.27 -6.78
CA LEU A 102 0.47 -3.75 -6.72
C LEU A 102 0.15 -2.89 -7.94
N LYS A 103 1.05 -1.98 -8.32
CA LYS A 103 0.88 -1.15 -9.50
C LYS A 103 0.67 -1.99 -10.77
N GLY A 104 1.53 -2.99 -11.01
CA GLY A 104 1.42 -3.86 -12.18
C GLY A 104 0.10 -4.63 -12.21
N LEU A 105 -0.35 -5.14 -11.06
CA LEU A 105 -1.63 -5.83 -10.96
C LEU A 105 -2.82 -4.89 -11.21
N VAL A 106 -2.78 -3.67 -10.66
CA VAL A 106 -3.82 -2.65 -10.89
C VAL A 106 -3.90 -2.30 -12.37
N GLU A 107 -2.76 -2.09 -13.04
CA GLU A 107 -2.71 -1.83 -14.48
C GLU A 107 -3.32 -2.97 -15.29
N GLN A 108 -2.95 -4.23 -14.99
CA GLN A 108 -3.51 -5.42 -15.63
C GLN A 108 -5.04 -5.48 -15.47
N VAL A 109 -5.54 -5.36 -14.23
CA VAL A 109 -6.97 -5.52 -13.92
C VAL A 109 -7.80 -4.36 -14.50
N CYS A 110 -7.32 -3.11 -14.38
CA CYS A 110 -8.06 -1.95 -14.86
C CYS A 110 -8.08 -1.89 -16.40
N LEU A 111 -6.99 -2.23 -17.08
CA LEU A 111 -6.94 -2.25 -18.56
C LEU A 111 -7.71 -3.42 -19.16
N GLY A 112 -7.73 -4.58 -18.48
CA GLY A 112 -8.52 -5.74 -18.90
C GLY A 112 -10.02 -5.45 -18.94
N ARG A 113 -10.51 -4.50 -18.13
CA ARG A 113 -11.93 -4.12 -18.10
C ARG A 113 -12.37 -3.11 -19.16
N GLY A 114 -11.45 -2.33 -19.71
CA GLY A 114 -11.76 -1.40 -20.80
C GLY A 114 -12.05 -2.06 -22.15
N GLN A 115 -11.94 -3.39 -22.22
CA GLN A 115 -12.14 -4.19 -23.44
C GLN A 115 -13.43 -5.03 -23.43
N SER A 116 -14.28 -4.83 -22.42
CA SER A 116 -15.57 -5.53 -22.26
C SER A 116 -16.75 -4.73 -22.76
#